data_AF-A0A1C2ISC6-F1
#
_entry.id   AF-A0A1C2ISC6-F1
#
_cell.length_a   1.000
_cell.length_b   1.000
_cell.length_c   1.000
_cell.angle_alpha   90.00
_cell.angle_beta   90.00
_cell.angle_gamma   90.00
#
_symmetry.space_group_name_H-M   'P 1'
#
loop_
_entity.id
_entity.type
_entity.pdbx_description
1 polymer ?
#
loop_
_entity_poly.entity_id
_entity_poly.type
_entity_poly.pdbx_seq_one_letter_code
_entity_poly.pdbx_strand_id
1 'polypeptide(L)'
;MPEYTANQYKKAWTGLMVSHPTFGGGVIMRVVATGGKILIPVRFQSGYRKTFTAEEARASLKSLWGRMSARKKPIDQLSDAELQERITEAQQRHDARYQIEEDLEERLSLAAGIPVLAKENFVAGSALAWAF
;
A
#
# COMPACT_ATOMS: atom_id res chain seq x y z
N MET A 1 12.02 -3.60 -14.96
CA MET A 1 11.24 -2.82 -13.98
C MET A 1 12.21 -2.05 -13.12
N PRO A 2 11.92 -0.81 -12.69
CA PRO A 2 12.84 -0.05 -11.83
C PRO A 2 13.07 -0.80 -10.51
N GLU A 3 14.33 -0.96 -10.12
CA GLU A 3 14.70 -1.51 -8.82
C GLU A 3 14.75 -0.38 -7.79
N TYR A 4 13.90 -0.46 -6.76
CA TYR A 4 13.87 0.51 -5.67
C TYR A 4 14.81 0.09 -4.52
N THR A 5 15.41 1.07 -3.86
CA THR A 5 16.26 0.85 -2.68
C THR A 5 15.45 0.49 -1.45
N ALA A 6 16.06 -0.23 -0.50
CA ALA A 6 15.40 -0.59 0.77
C ALA A 6 14.82 0.62 1.53
N ASN A 7 15.49 1.78 1.44
CA ASN A 7 15.02 3.03 2.06
C ASN A 7 13.74 3.57 1.41
N GLN A 8 13.60 3.43 0.09
CA GLN A 8 12.39 3.85 -0.63
C GLN A 8 11.20 2.97 -0.23
N TYR A 9 11.38 1.64 -0.18
CA TYR A 9 10.35 0.74 0.35
C TYR A 9 9.99 1.07 1.80
N LYS A 10 10.99 1.28 2.66
CA LYS A 10 10.76 1.64 4.07
C LYS A 10 9.93 2.90 4.21
N LYS A 11 10.25 3.95 3.43
CA LYS A 11 9.52 5.23 3.42
C LYS A 11 8.09 5.09 2.87
N ALA A 12 7.91 4.30 1.82
CA ALA A 12 6.63 4.17 1.12
C ALA A 12 5.62 3.29 1.86
N TRP A 13 6.06 2.17 2.44
CA TRP A 13 5.18 1.06 2.81
C TRP A 13 5.07 0.76 4.30
N THR A 14 6.02 1.23 5.12
CA THR A 14 5.95 0.95 6.57
C THR A 14 4.67 1.54 7.17
N GLY A 15 3.90 0.73 7.89
CA GLY A 15 2.63 1.12 8.50
C GLY A 15 1.44 1.23 7.53
N LEU A 16 1.63 0.87 6.26
CA LEU A 16 0.57 0.92 5.25
C LEU A 16 -0.46 -0.19 5.49
N MET A 17 -1.73 0.16 5.32
CA MET A 17 -2.82 -0.82 5.29
C MET A 17 -2.93 -1.43 3.91
N VAL A 18 -2.98 -2.75 3.86
CA VAL A 18 -2.98 -3.52 2.62
C VAL A 18 -4.06 -4.58 2.64
N SER A 19 -4.49 -4.98 1.46
CA SER A 19 -5.43 -6.05 1.20
C SER A 19 -4.72 -7.20 0.53
N HIS A 20 -4.91 -8.42 1.05
CA HIS A 20 -4.45 -9.66 0.44
C HIS A 20 -5.66 -10.55 0.12
N PRO A 21 -5.74 -11.17 -1.08
CA PRO A 21 -6.92 -11.94 -1.51
C PRO A 21 -7.27 -13.12 -0.58
N THR A 22 -6.25 -13.79 -0.02
CA THR A 22 -6.45 -14.95 0.87
C THR A 22 -6.53 -14.62 2.36
N PHE A 23 -5.90 -13.52 2.79
CA PHE A 23 -5.66 -13.26 4.23
C PHE A 23 -6.43 -12.03 4.75
N GLY A 24 -7.13 -11.32 3.86
CA GLY A 24 -7.90 -10.14 4.23
C GLY A 24 -7.07 -8.87 4.35
N GLY A 25 -7.53 -7.97 5.21
CA GLY A 25 -6.87 -6.71 5.52
C GLY A 25 -5.73 -6.89 6.52
N GLY A 26 -4.61 -6.22 6.26
CA GLY A 26 -3.42 -6.27 7.09
C GLY A 26 -2.65 -4.96 7.11
N VAL A 27 -1.63 -4.92 7.96
CA VAL A 27 -0.73 -3.77 8.10
C VAL A 27 0.71 -4.22 7.90
N ILE A 28 1.44 -3.48 7.07
CA ILE A 28 2.88 -3.69 6.88
C ILE A 28 3.60 -3.20 8.14
N MET A 29 4.23 -4.12 8.87
CA MET A 29 4.87 -3.82 10.16
C MET A 29 6.19 -3.07 10.00
N ARG A 30 7.00 -3.48 9.02
CA ARG A 30 8.31 -2.91 8.72
C ARG A 30 8.79 -3.40 7.36
N VAL A 31 9.89 -2.83 6.88
CA VAL A 31 10.65 -3.32 5.72
C VAL A 31 12.07 -3.62 6.18
N VAL A 32 12.57 -4.81 5.87
CA VAL A 32 13.90 -5.30 6.26
C VAL A 32 14.67 -5.70 5.02
N ALA A 33 15.92 -5.26 4.88
CA ALA A 33 16.84 -5.76 3.87
C ALA A 33 17.80 -6.78 4.49
N THR A 34 17.85 -7.99 3.96
CA THR A 34 18.76 -9.05 4.42
C THR A 34 19.20 -9.93 3.25
N GLY A 35 20.50 -10.25 3.15
CA GLY A 35 21.03 -11.15 2.12
C GLY A 35 20.66 -10.75 0.69
N GLY A 36 20.63 -9.45 0.38
CA GLY A 36 20.23 -8.93 -0.94
C GLY A 36 18.73 -8.98 -1.23
N LYS A 37 17.90 -9.41 -0.28
CA LYS A 37 16.43 -9.47 -0.41
C LYS A 37 15.74 -8.45 0.47
N ILE A 38 14.59 -7.96 0.01
CA ILE A 38 13.70 -7.07 0.76
C ILE A 38 12.54 -7.90 1.29
N LEU A 39 12.37 -7.89 2.61
CA LEU A 39 11.36 -8.65 3.35
C LEU A 39 10.35 -7.69 4.00
N ILE A 40 9.08 -8.01 3.82
CA ILE A 40 7.94 -7.16 4.19
C ILE A 40 7.00 -7.99 5.07
N PRO A 41 7.21 -8.01 6.40
CA PRO A 41 6.27 -8.61 7.34
C PRO A 41 4.95 -7.84 7.40
N VAL A 42 3.86 -8.56 7.22
CA VAL A 42 2.48 -8.08 7.31
C VAL A 42 1.75 -8.83 8.41
N ARG A 43 0.98 -8.11 9.23
CA ARG A 43 0.10 -8.69 10.25
C ARG A 43 -1.36 -8.51 9.82
N PHE A 44 -2.10 -9.61 9.85
CA PHE A 44 -3.52 -9.66 9.46
C PHE A 44 -4.42 -9.76 10.69
N GLN A 45 -5.71 -9.47 10.51
CA GLN A 45 -6.69 -9.45 11.60
C GLN A 45 -6.87 -10.80 12.29
N SER A 46 -6.74 -11.90 11.55
CA SER A 46 -6.78 -13.27 12.10
C SER A 46 -5.66 -13.60 13.09
N GLY A 47 -4.73 -12.67 13.33
CA GLY A 47 -3.50 -12.89 14.09
C GLY A 47 -2.39 -13.51 13.25
N TYR A 48 -2.69 -13.91 12.01
CA TYR A 48 -1.71 -14.45 11.08
C TYR A 48 -0.65 -13.41 10.70
N ARG A 49 0.59 -13.86 10.60
CA ARG A 49 1.75 -13.05 10.20
C ARG A 49 2.40 -13.72 8.99
N LYS A 50 2.56 -12.97 7.91
CA LYS A 50 3.27 -13.44 6.72
C LYS A 50 4.34 -12.44 6.34
N THR A 51 5.50 -12.95 5.96
CA THR A 51 6.57 -12.14 5.39
C THR A 51 6.58 -12.36 3.88
N PHE A 52 6.50 -11.27 3.13
CA PHE A 52 6.56 -11.27 1.67
C PHE A 52 7.91 -10.77 1.20
N THR A 53 8.37 -11.23 0.04
CA THR A 53 9.41 -10.52 -0.71
C THR A 53 8.83 -9.25 -1.33
N ALA A 54 9.69 -8.32 -1.78
CA ALA A 54 9.22 -7.14 -2.51
C ALA A 54 8.39 -7.50 -3.76
N GLU A 55 8.82 -8.51 -4.52
CA GLU A 55 8.09 -8.98 -5.72
C GLU A 55 6.73 -9.58 -5.36
N GLU A 56 6.69 -10.45 -4.36
CA GLU A 56 5.44 -11.06 -3.88
C GLU A 56 4.48 -10.00 -3.34
N ALA A 57 4.99 -9.02 -2.60
CA ALA A 57 4.19 -7.92 -2.06
C ALA A 57 3.55 -7.11 -3.18
N ARG A 58 4.30 -6.77 -4.24
CA ARG A 58 3.76 -6.03 -5.41
C ARG A 58 2.69 -6.83 -6.15
N ALA A 59 2.89 -8.14 -6.28
CA ALA A 59 1.97 -9.00 -7.02
C ALA A 59 0.69 -9.32 -6.24
N SER A 60 0.76 -9.45 -4.92
CA SER A 60 -0.33 -9.99 -4.10
C SER A 60 -1.05 -8.98 -3.21
N LEU A 61 -0.42 -7.84 -2.88
CA LEU A 61 -0.99 -6.83 -2.01
C LEU A 61 -1.58 -5.70 -2.84
N LYS A 62 -2.75 -5.22 -2.41
CA LYS A 62 -3.32 -3.95 -2.88
C LYS A 62 -3.33 -2.96 -1.74
N SER A 63 -3.05 -1.69 -2.02
CA SER A 63 -3.18 -0.65 -1.00
C SER A 63 -4.64 -0.46 -0.64
N LEU A 64 -4.94 -0.18 0.62
CA LEU A 64 -6.27 0.18 1.07
C LEU A 64 -6.39 1.69 1.26
N TRP A 65 -7.46 2.27 0.70
CA TRP A 65 -7.70 3.71 0.77
C TRP A 65 -7.81 4.16 2.22
N GLY A 66 -6.92 5.07 2.62
CA GLY A 66 -6.97 5.70 3.93
C GLY A 66 -7.24 7.19 3.85
N ARG A 67 -8.44 7.60 4.26
CA ARG A 67 -8.78 8.98 4.67
C ARG A 67 -7.84 9.52 5.77
N MET A 68 -7.10 8.62 6.42
CA MET A 68 -6.22 8.84 7.57
C MET A 68 -4.77 8.40 7.37
N SER A 69 -4.31 8.23 6.13
CA SER A 69 -2.89 7.91 5.83
C SER A 69 -1.91 8.96 6.38
N ALA A 70 -2.40 10.15 6.77
CA ALA A 70 -1.61 11.32 7.10
C ALA A 70 -1.46 11.65 8.60
N ARG A 71 -2.11 10.95 9.55
CA ARG A 71 -2.12 11.41 10.98
C ARG A 71 -2.21 10.31 12.06
N LYS A 72 -1.54 9.18 11.92
CA LYS A 72 -1.32 8.27 13.08
C LYS A 72 0.17 8.04 13.24
N LYS A 73 0.63 7.97 14.50
CA LYS A 73 2.04 7.76 14.92
C LYS A 73 2.70 6.68 14.06
N PRO A 74 4.02 6.78 13.82
CA PRO A 74 4.73 5.74 13.09
C PRO A 74 4.59 4.40 13.83
N ILE A 75 4.59 3.29 13.08
CA ILE A 75 4.14 1.98 13.58
C ILE A 75 4.98 1.44 14.75
N ASP A 76 6.23 1.88 14.84
CA ASP A 76 7.17 1.63 15.94
C ASP A 76 6.80 2.32 17.26
N GLN A 77 5.90 3.30 17.21
CA GLN A 77 5.40 4.05 18.37
C GLN A 77 3.96 3.70 18.74
N LEU A 78 3.35 2.73 18.05
CA LEU A 78 2.01 2.25 18.37
C LEU A 78 2.08 1.23 19.51
N SER A 79 1.22 1.41 20.50
CA SER A 79 0.90 0.35 21.45
C SER A 79 0.25 -0.83 20.73
N ASP A 80 0.27 -2.01 21.35
CA ASP A 80 -0.38 -3.21 20.79
C ASP A 80 -1.88 -3.01 20.54
N ALA A 81 -2.55 -2.21 21.39
CA ALA A 81 -3.96 -1.85 21.23
C ALA A 81 -4.19 -0.96 19.99
N GLU A 82 -3.39 0.09 19.80
CA GLU A 82 -3.48 0.97 18.62
C GLU A 82 -3.14 0.21 17.32
N LEU A 83 -2.20 -0.74 17.39
CA LEU A 83 -1.88 -1.62 16.27
C LEU A 83 -3.06 -2.54 15.93
N GLN A 84 -3.70 -3.14 16.93
CA GLN A 84 -4.85 -4.01 16.73
C GLN A 84 -6.06 -3.25 16.16
N GLU A 85 -6.29 -2.01 16.60
CA GLU A 85 -7.30 -1.12 16.02
C GLU A 85 -7.03 -0.89 14.53
N ARG A 86 -5.79 -0.60 14.17
CA ARG A 86 -5.39 -0.34 12.78
C ARG A 86 -5.51 -1.57 11.88
N ILE A 87 -5.22 -2.75 12.40
CA ILE A 87 -5.43 -4.01 11.69
C ILE A 87 -6.93 -4.27 11.48
N THR A 88 -7.75 -3.97 12.50
CA THR A 88 -9.21 -4.09 12.40
C THR A 88 -9.77 -3.12 11.35
N GLU A 89 -9.27 -1.88 11.32
CA GLU A 89 -9.60 -0.88 10.29
C GLU A 89 -9.20 -1.37 8.88
N ALA A 90 -8.03 -2.00 8.75
CA ALA A 90 -7.59 -2.60 7.49
C ALA A 90 -8.54 -3.70 7.02
N GLN A 91 -8.99 -4.59 7.91
CA GLN A 91 -9.96 -5.63 7.56
C GLN A 91 -11.29 -5.02 7.11
N GLN A 92 -11.85 -4.10 7.88
CA GLN A 92 -13.12 -3.45 7.52
C GLN A 92 -13.06 -2.83 6.12
N ARG A 93 -11.91 -2.25 5.75
CA ARG A 93 -11.70 -1.69 4.41
C ARG A 93 -11.53 -2.74 3.32
N HIS A 94 -10.88 -3.85 3.63
CA HIS A 94 -10.82 -5.00 2.73
C HIS A 94 -12.23 -5.51 2.42
N ASP A 95 -13.07 -5.69 3.45
CA ASP A 95 -14.43 -6.18 3.33
C ASP A 95 -15.31 -5.20 2.54
N ALA A 96 -15.14 -3.89 2.78
CA ALA A 96 -15.82 -2.83 2.04
C ALA A 96 -15.21 -2.55 0.64
N ARG A 97 -14.21 -3.33 0.20
CA ARG A 97 -13.56 -3.24 -1.11
C ARG A 97 -12.94 -1.86 -1.43
N TYR A 98 -12.41 -1.16 -0.43
CA TYR A 98 -11.68 0.10 -0.61
C TYR A 98 -10.24 -0.09 -1.12
N GLN A 99 -10.04 -1.01 -2.07
CA GLN A 99 -8.74 -1.32 -2.65
C GLN A 99 -8.37 -0.28 -3.72
N ILE A 100 -7.12 0.17 -3.73
CA ILE A 100 -6.57 1.04 -4.77
C ILE A 100 -5.58 0.22 -5.60
N GLU A 101 -5.84 0.10 -6.91
CA GLU A 101 -5.10 -0.83 -7.77
C GLU A 101 -3.66 -0.37 -8.07
N GLU A 102 -3.39 0.93 -8.17
CA GLU A 102 -2.08 1.47 -8.60
C GLU A 102 -1.25 2.13 -7.45
N ASP A 103 -1.81 2.27 -6.24
CA ASP A 103 -1.23 3.12 -5.17
C ASP A 103 0.10 2.58 -4.57
N LEU A 104 0.37 1.26 -4.61
CA LEU A 104 1.64 0.74 -4.07
C LEU A 104 2.85 1.15 -4.91
N GLU A 105 2.72 1.11 -6.23
CA GLU A 105 3.78 1.48 -7.17
C GLU A 105 3.97 3.00 -7.22
N GLU A 106 2.87 3.74 -7.19
CA GLU A 106 2.90 5.20 -7.13
C GLU A 106 3.64 5.69 -5.87
N ARG A 107 3.35 5.10 -4.70
CA ARG A 107 4.06 5.43 -3.46
C ARG A 107 5.56 5.15 -3.53
N LEU A 108 5.96 4.07 -4.20
CA LEU A 108 7.38 3.78 -4.41
C LEU A 108 8.02 4.80 -5.34
N SER A 109 7.35 5.16 -6.43
CA SER A 109 7.81 6.17 -7.37
C SER A 109 7.97 7.54 -6.69
N LEU A 110 6.98 7.96 -5.91
CA LEU A 110 7.04 9.18 -5.09
C LEU A 110 8.17 9.13 -4.06
N ALA A 111 8.37 8.00 -3.38
CA ALA A 111 9.46 7.83 -2.42
C ALA A 111 10.83 7.87 -3.09
N ALA A 112 10.93 7.43 -4.34
CA ALA A 112 12.13 7.48 -5.17
C ALA A 112 12.37 8.84 -5.83
N GLY A 113 11.44 9.80 -5.69
CA GLY A 113 11.52 11.10 -6.37
C GLY A 113 11.25 11.02 -7.88
N ILE A 114 10.69 9.91 -8.34
CA ILE A 114 10.28 9.73 -9.73
C ILE A 114 8.91 10.39 -9.87
N PRO A 115 8.74 11.37 -10.77
CA PRO A 115 7.44 11.96 -11.02
C PRO A 115 6.48 10.87 -11.49
N VAL A 116 5.40 10.66 -10.75
CA VAL A 116 4.28 9.86 -11.21
C VAL A 116 3.64 10.67 -12.33
N LEU A 117 3.91 10.29 -13.59
CA LEU A 117 3.17 10.82 -14.71
C LEU A 117 1.71 10.51 -14.42
N ALA A 118 0.92 11.53 -14.10
CA ALA A 118 -0.52 11.41 -14.12
C ALA A 118 -0.84 10.88 -15.52
N LYS A 119 -1.28 9.62 -15.64
CA LYS A 119 -1.85 9.16 -16.91
C LYS A 119 -2.95 10.15 -17.22
N GLU A 120 -2.72 10.97 -18.25
CA GLU A 120 -3.74 11.86 -18.76
C GLU A 120 -4.99 11.01 -18.95
N ASN A 121 -6.07 11.42 -18.29
CA ASN A 121 -7.39 10.96 -18.67
C ASN A 121 -7.58 11.41 -20.12
N PHE A 122 -7.21 10.55 -21.07
CA PHE A 122 -7.55 10.73 -22.46
C PHE A 122 -9.06 10.51 -22.56
N VAL A 123 -9.82 11.55 -22.23
CA VAL A 123 -11.25 11.65 -22.53
C VAL A 123 -11.34 11.86 -24.04
N ALA A 124 -11.13 10.78 -24.80
CA ALA A 124 -11.59 10.69 -26.17
C ALA A 124 -13.11 10.54 -26.12
N GLY A 125 -13.84 11.65 -26.06
CA GLY A 125 -15.30 11.56 -26.12
C GLY A 125 -16.06 12.81 -25.72
N SER A 126 -16.01 13.85 -26.55
CA SER A 126 -17.18 14.67 -26.94
C SER A 126 -16.72 15.98 -27.57
N ALA A 127 -16.26 15.91 -28.82
CA ALA A 127 -16.45 17.02 -29.75
C ALA A 127 -17.81 16.82 -30.44
N LEU A 128 -18.90 16.92 -29.68
CA LEU A 128 -20.21 17.24 -30.26
C LEU A 128 -20.20 18.73 -30.50
N ALA A 129 -19.65 19.11 -31.66
CA ALA A 129 -19.84 20.43 -32.23
C ALA A 129 -21.35 20.66 -32.35
N TRP A 130 -21.88 21.58 -31.55
CA TRP A 130 -23.19 22.17 -31.76
C TRP A 130 -23.10 23.00 -33.04
N ALA A 131 -23.46 22.40 -34.16
CA ALA A 131 -23.91 23.11 -35.34
C ALA A 131 -25.42 23.28 -35.24
N PHE A 132 -25.86 24.43 -34.73
CA PHE A 132 -27.17 25.02 -35.00
C PHE A 132 -27.03 26.54 -34.96
#